data_AF-A0A956I3T6-F1
#
_entry.id   AF-A0A956I3T6-F1
#
_cell.length_a   1.000
_cell.length_b   1.000
_cell.length_c   1.000
_cell.angle_alpha   90.00
_cell.angle_beta   90.00
_cell.angle_gamma   90.00
#
_symmetry.space_group_name_H-M   'P 1'
#
loop_
_entity.id
_entity.type
_entity.pdbx_description
1 polymer ?
#
loop_
_entity_poly.entity_id
_entity_poly.type
_entity_poly.pdbx_seq_one_letter_code
_entity_poly.pdbx_strand_id
1 'polypeptide(L)'
;VVILDGGDAIVGDLVAGGYLGGIVAPDVPTEHYFQDDPRRVRAILEWLLSRGVRRFFLGHGGPTNAERLRTAIEGGDLGPGGGTFEPPSCAAERP
;
A
#
# COMPACT_ATOMS: atom_id res chain seq x y z
N VAL A 1 10.03 -6.35 2.30
CA VAL A 1 10.43 -5.33 1.29
C VAL A 1 11.80 -5.65 0.78
N VAL A 2 12.03 -5.49 -0.52
CA VAL A 2 13.35 -5.63 -1.16
C VAL A 2 13.64 -4.35 -1.94
N ILE A 3 14.79 -3.71 -1.70
CA ILE A 3 15.27 -2.59 -2.53
C ILE A 3 16.18 -3.18 -3.61
N LEU A 4 15.92 -2.81 -4.85
CA LEU A 4 16.66 -3.24 -6.03
C LEU A 4 17.69 -2.18 -6.43
N ASP A 5 18.75 -2.63 -7.10
CA ASP A 5 19.70 -1.72 -7.75
C ASP A 5 18.96 -0.89 -8.82
N GLY A 6 19.14 0.43 -8.79
CA GLY A 6 18.45 1.38 -9.69
C GLY A 6 17.35 2.23 -9.04
N GLY A 7 17.08 2.03 -7.75
CA GLY A 7 16.14 2.86 -6.98
C GLY A 7 14.69 2.37 -7.06
N ASP A 8 14.49 1.06 -7.25
CA ASP A 8 13.18 0.41 -7.24
C ASP A 8 13.00 -0.37 -5.93
N ALA A 9 11.76 -0.60 -5.51
CA ALA A 9 11.45 -1.46 -4.38
C ALA A 9 10.27 -2.38 -4.64
N ILE A 10 10.38 -3.64 -4.20
CA ILE A 10 9.27 -4.58 -4.12
C ILE A 10 8.71 -4.50 -2.71
N VAL A 11 7.49 -3.99 -2.57
CA VAL A 11 6.82 -3.76 -1.28
C VAL A 11 5.69 -4.74 -1.01
N GLY A 12 5.19 -5.44 -2.04
CA GLY A 12 4.12 -6.43 -1.87
C GLY A 12 2.84 -5.78 -1.33
N ASP A 13 2.20 -6.43 -0.35
CA ASP A 13 0.89 -6.01 0.20
C ASP A 13 0.99 -4.95 1.30
N LEU A 14 2.14 -4.31 1.47
CA LEU A 14 2.22 -3.11 2.30
C LEU A 14 1.31 -1.99 1.76
N VAL A 15 1.06 -1.96 0.46
CA VAL A 15 0.17 -0.99 -0.20
C VAL A 15 -0.51 -1.72 -1.34
N ALA A 16 -1.82 -1.54 -1.47
CA ALA A 16 -2.55 -1.98 -2.65
C ALA A 16 -2.43 -0.92 -3.75
N GLY A 17 -2.39 -1.36 -5.00
CA GLY A 17 -2.47 -0.49 -6.17
C GLY A 17 -3.88 -0.52 -6.72
N GLY A 18 -4.63 0.56 -6.55
CA GLY A 18 -5.97 0.73 -7.08
C GLY A 18 -7.06 0.09 -6.24
N TYR A 19 -8.19 -0.16 -6.89
CA TYR A 19 -9.41 -0.71 -6.29
C TYR A 19 -9.77 -2.04 -6.96
N LEU A 20 -10.60 -2.85 -6.29
CA LEU A 20 -11.00 -4.19 -6.74
C LEU A 20 -9.78 -5.09 -7.03
N GLY A 21 -8.83 -5.15 -6.10
CA GLY A 21 -7.60 -5.93 -6.27
C GLY A 21 -6.66 -5.39 -7.36
N GLY A 22 -6.80 -4.11 -7.72
CA GLY A 22 -5.96 -3.43 -8.72
C GLY A 22 -6.44 -3.52 -10.15
N ILE A 23 -7.71 -3.85 -10.38
CA ILE A 23 -8.33 -3.78 -11.70
C ILE A 23 -8.62 -2.33 -12.10
N VAL A 24 -8.96 -1.48 -11.11
CA VAL A 24 -9.31 -0.07 -11.35
C VAL A 24 -8.23 0.83 -10.77
N ALA A 25 -7.68 1.73 -11.59
CA ALA A 25 -6.62 2.66 -11.23
C ALA A 25 -5.40 1.98 -10.54
N PRO A 26 -4.79 0.95 -11.17
CA PRO A 26 -3.77 0.10 -10.56
C PRO A 26 -2.56 0.87 -10.00
N ASP A 27 -2.26 2.05 -10.54
CA ASP A 27 -1.12 2.87 -10.16
C ASP A 27 -1.41 3.84 -9.00
N VAL A 28 -2.66 3.88 -8.49
CA VAL A 28 -3.05 4.69 -7.33
C VAL A 28 -2.78 3.89 -6.05
N PRO A 29 -1.88 4.33 -5.17
CA PRO A 29 -1.63 3.62 -3.92
C PRO A 29 -2.80 3.80 -2.95
N THR A 30 -3.31 2.68 -2.44
CA THR A 30 -4.45 2.57 -1.51
C THR A 30 -4.08 1.70 -0.31
N GLU A 31 -4.78 1.89 0.81
CA GLU A 31 -4.61 1.02 1.98
C GLU A 31 -4.96 -0.42 1.63
N HIS A 32 -4.10 -1.35 2.01
CA HIS A 32 -4.36 -2.76 1.73
C HIS A 32 -5.45 -3.29 2.66
N TYR A 33 -6.32 -4.18 2.16
CA TYR A 33 -7.49 -4.70 2.89
C TYR A 33 -7.14 -5.36 4.24
N PHE A 34 -5.91 -5.84 4.38
CA PHE A 34 -5.41 -6.52 5.56
C PHE A 34 -4.08 -5.88 5.98
N GLN A 35 -4.12 -5.01 6.99
CA GLN A 35 -2.94 -4.44 7.62
C GLN A 35 -3.07 -4.52 9.14
N ASP A 36 -2.13 -5.22 9.78
CA ASP A 36 -2.10 -5.33 11.24
C ASP A 36 -1.74 -4.00 11.93
N ASP A 37 -0.87 -3.20 11.30
CA ASP A 37 -0.41 -1.92 11.82
C ASP A 37 -0.19 -0.89 10.69
N PRO A 38 -1.23 -0.12 10.32
CA PRO A 38 -1.14 0.90 9.27
C PRO A 38 -0.11 1.99 9.56
N ARG A 39 0.18 2.27 10.84
CA ARG A 39 1.20 3.27 11.22
C ARG A 39 2.60 2.75 10.92
N ARG A 40 2.86 1.48 11.22
CA ARG A 40 4.13 0.83 10.89
C ARG A 40 4.32 0.71 9.39
N VAL A 41 3.26 0.38 8.64
CA VAL A 41 3.28 0.37 7.18
C VAL A 41 3.69 1.76 6.66
N ARG A 42 3.01 2.82 7.10
CA ARG A 42 3.36 4.20 6.73
C ARG A 42 4.82 4.53 7.02
N ALA A 43 5.33 4.20 8.22
CA ALA A 43 6.72 4.46 8.58
C ALA A 43 7.72 3.74 7.66
N ILE A 44 7.41 2.51 7.21
CA ILE A 44 8.22 1.77 6.23
C ILE A 44 8.23 2.49 4.87
N LEU A 45 7.07 2.99 4.42
CA LEU A 45 6.96 3.69 3.14
C LEU A 45 7.72 5.02 3.16
N GLU A 46 7.59 5.80 4.23
CA GLU A 46 8.36 7.02 4.46
C GLU A 46 9.88 6.73 4.48
N TRP A 47 10.28 5.65 5.14
CA TRP A 47 11.67 5.21 5.14
C TRP A 47 12.16 4.84 3.72
N LEU A 48 11.37 4.13 2.91
CA LEU A 48 11.76 3.81 1.53
C LEU A 48 11.91 5.07 0.66
N LEU A 49 10.99 6.02 0.80
CA LEU A 49 11.07 7.31 0.13
C LEU A 49 12.35 8.07 0.53
N SER A 50 12.73 8.03 1.81
CA SER A 50 13.96 8.67 2.29
C SER A 50 15.24 7.97 1.80
N ARG A 51 15.14 6.72 1.33
CA ARG A 51 16.25 5.98 0.68
C ARG A 51 16.39 6.28 -0.81
N GLY A 52 15.55 7.16 -1.36
CA GLY A 52 15.59 7.53 -2.78
C GLY A 52 14.92 6.52 -3.71
N VAL A 53 14.06 5.64 -3.19
CA VAL A 53 13.24 4.75 -4.03
C VAL A 53 12.27 5.60 -4.86
N ARG A 54 12.18 5.31 -6.16
CA ARG A 54 11.38 6.05 -7.14
C ARG A 54 10.21 5.24 -7.69
N ARG A 55 10.33 3.91 -7.74
CA ARG A 55 9.29 3.00 -8.25
C ARG A 55 9.03 1.87 -7.27
N PHE A 56 7.74 1.57 -7.05
CA PHE A 56 7.27 0.62 -6.07
C PHE A 56 6.42 -0.46 -6.75
N PHE A 57 6.80 -1.72 -6.58
CA PHE A 57 6.05 -2.88 -7.05
C PHE A 57 5.16 -3.40 -5.91
N LEU A 58 3.86 -3.32 -6.15
CA LEU A 58 2.79 -3.66 -5.20
C LEU A 58 2.36 -5.12 -5.42
N GLY A 59 1.81 -5.76 -4.39
CA GLY A 59 1.33 -7.15 -4.50
C GLY A 59 0.01 -7.27 -5.28
N HIS A 60 -0.83 -6.23 -5.21
CA HIS A 60 -2.04 -6.07 -6.00
C HIS A 60 -1.98 -4.76 -6.77
N GLY A 61 -2.16 -4.78 -8.09
CA GLY A 61 -2.00 -3.61 -8.95
C GLY A 61 -0.55 -3.12 -9.07
N GLY A 62 -0.39 -1.84 -9.37
CA GLY A 62 0.90 -1.19 -9.59
C GLY A 62 1.57 -1.55 -10.92
N PRO A 63 2.82 -1.10 -11.12
CA PRO A 63 3.66 -0.33 -10.18
C PRO A 63 3.20 1.11 -9.95
N THR A 64 3.57 1.69 -8.80
CA THR A 64 3.39 3.13 -8.51
C THR A 64 4.74 3.86 -8.40
N ASN A 65 4.70 5.19 -8.36
CA ASN A 65 5.90 6.05 -8.23
C ASN A 65 5.95 6.77 -6.88
N ALA A 66 7.12 7.31 -6.55
CA ALA A 66 7.36 8.02 -5.30
C ALA A 66 6.45 9.23 -5.10
N GLU A 67 6.14 9.96 -6.17
CA GLU A 67 5.28 11.14 -6.12
C GLU A 67 3.87 10.78 -5.67
N ARG A 68 3.27 9.75 -6.27
CA ARG A 68 1.93 9.26 -5.89
C ARG A 68 1.89 8.70 -4.48
N LEU A 69 2.94 7.98 -4.08
CA LEU A 69 3.04 7.45 -2.72
C LEU A 69 3.12 8.58 -1.69
N ARG A 70 3.88 9.65 -1.97
CA ARG A 70 3.92 10.85 -1.13
C ARG A 70 2.55 11.51 -1.03
N THR A 71 1.88 11.74 -2.16
CA THR A 71 0.53 12.31 -2.16
C THR A 71 -0.43 11.50 -1.30
N ALA A 72 -0.40 10.18 -1.37
CA ALA A 72 -1.30 9.33 -0.58
C ALA A 72 -0.96 9.33 0.92
N ILE A 73 0.33 9.39 1.30
CA ILE A 73 0.76 9.52 2.71
C ILE A 73 0.34 10.90 3.26
N GLU A 74 0.54 11.97 2.49
CA GLU A 74 0.19 13.33 2.87
C GLU A 74 -1.33 13.56 2.91
N GLY A 75 -2.05 12.93 1.97
CA GLY A 75 -3.52 12.98 1.86
C GLY A 75 -4.25 12.15 2.91
N GLY A 76 -3.56 11.25 3.61
CA GLY A 76 -4.16 10.39 4.63
C GLY A 76 -4.83 9.12 4.09
N ASP A 77 -4.67 8.84 2.79
CA ASP A 77 -5.21 7.64 2.12
C ASP A 77 -4.49 6.35 2.55
N LEU A 78 -3.33 6.48 3.21
CA LEU A 78 -2.50 5.39 3.75
C LEU A 78 -2.30 5.57 5.28
N GLY A 79 -3.37 5.42 6.04
CA GLY A 79 -3.37 5.59 7.49
C GLY A 79 -4.66 5.07 8.15
N PRO A 80 -4.78 5.07 9.49
CA PRO A 80 -5.81 4.34 10.26
C PRO A 80 -7.28 4.79 10.07
N GLY A 81 -7.59 5.52 9.00
CA GLY A 81 -8.95 5.89 8.58
C GLY A 81 -9.11 5.97 7.05
N GLY A 82 -8.16 5.43 6.27
CA GLY A 82 -8.09 5.50 4.82
C GLY A 82 -8.93 4.45 4.12
N GLY A 83 -10.24 4.46 4.38
CA GLY A 83 -11.21 3.64 3.68
C GLY A 83 -12.00 2.75 4.63
N THR A 84 -13.28 3.06 4.80
CA THR A 84 -14.23 2.12 5.38
C THR A 84 -14.45 0.97 4.39
N PHE A 85 -13.52 0.02 4.35
CA PHE A 85 -13.81 -1.31 3.85
C PHE A 85 -14.24 -2.15 5.06
N GLU A 86 -15.54 -2.36 5.21
CA GLU A 86 -16.04 -3.44 6.07
C GLU A 86 -15.69 -4.76 5.38
N PRO A 87 -14.79 -5.59 5.95
CA PRO A 87 -14.58 -6.93 5.43
C PRO A 87 -15.90 -7.71 5.56
N PRO A 88 -16.22 -8.64 4.64
CA PRO A 88 -17.30 -9.58 4.90
C PRO A 88 -16.99 -10.25 6.24
N SER A 89 -17.93 -10.15 7.21
CA SER A 89 -17.73 -10.77 8.50
C SER A 89 -17.38 -12.24 8.24
N CYS A 90 -16.22 -12.70 8.73
CA CYS A 90 -16.00 -14.12 8.87
C CYS A 90 -17.20 -14.62 9.69
N ALA A 91 -18.14 -15.30 9.01
CA ALA A 91 -19.09 -16.14 9.71
C ALA A 91 -18.22 -17.08 10.52
N ALA A 92 -18.24 -16.90 11.84
CA ALA A 92 -17.58 -17.81 12.75
C ALA A 92 -18.21 -19.18 12.52
N GLU A 93 -17.57 -20.01 11.69
CA GLU A 93 -17.75 -21.45 11.73
C GLU A 93 -17.22 -21.88 13.09
N ARG A 94 -18.15 -21.89 14.06
CA ARG A 94 -17.91 -22.49 15.37
C ARG A 94 -17.94 -24.01 15.18
N PRO A 95 -16.98 -24.75 15.77
CA PRO A 95 -17.05 -26.20 15.84
C PRO A 95 -18.24 -26.68 16.67
#